data_AF-A0A942H5Z5-F1
#
_entry.id   AF-A0A942H5Z5-F1
#
_cell.length_a   1.000
_cell.length_b   1.000
_cell.length_c   1.000
_cell.angle_alpha   90.00
_cell.angle_beta   90.00
_cell.angle_gamma   90.00
#
_symmetry.space_group_name_H-M   'P 1'
#
loop_
_entity.id
_entity.type
_entity.pdbx_description
1 polymer ?
#
loop_
_entity_poly.entity_id
_entity_poly.type
_entity_poly.pdbx_seq_one_letter_code
_entity_poly.pdbx_strand_id
1 'polypeptide(L)'
;MKRRDQQRVGLLMGLALVLVVAATETQRTAAQKKPQTHQIKVNADGSFTPSVLSIRDGDTVEWQLSKHTNAIIPAASEPTAGNCPTPRSFDPNDPTNFAGPMPIAPSGVFTISPLERGYRVERGRCSFGRPLAAAGNQVLCATGMPYGTMDSTWRDPNLTGVFIRLLWNDIHKGPGQFDFTLLDREIDKAVRNGKVYLLGFKAGSTGTPDWIFSTNADGSPRPNQGGGVTRLKLQDAGEEAVMRRQCGRPMDLGNPTNAMYQTHYFDLLTKVAERIRARADWYRALAYIKPSGANLFTHENRLPKNCTPGCICNPQVFAQDGYTPSGLLDFYKKQFNLLAKQFPGKAMSYALIQDGFPQVNDSGGWETANGSSSNRRPLPRGVEQTEDILELGQREHGNLFVVQHNGLQRLPAPGTCPNENKHPAKPPYARAGTGCPNHWVLEAGADGKTVTGFQDVNAQKVNSPADVNSSLQNMMVHSDGIFLEMYEERFWEIQNTNNGVLPDGKTLGQWAELLQERRRTFFPKLADPFPKVHRHTFRRTNKSWPQQFYYYDPTSCGKGKPAFGTIIIEP
;
A
#
# COMPACT_ATOMS: atom_id res chain seq x y z
N MET A 1 -54.61 -41.54 -19.09
CA MET A 1 -54.00 -42.86 -19.38
C MET A 1 -53.04 -43.20 -18.23
N LYS A 2 -53.41 -44.20 -17.40
CA LYS A 2 -52.66 -44.98 -16.35
C LYS A 2 -51.63 -44.23 -15.45
N ARG A 3 -51.76 -43.98 -14.13
CA ARG A 3 -52.24 -44.67 -12.89
C ARG A 3 -51.22 -45.64 -12.23
N ARG A 4 -51.04 -45.47 -10.90
CA ARG A 4 -50.52 -46.35 -9.80
C ARG A 4 -49.02 -46.28 -9.46
N ASP A 5 -48.57 -46.02 -8.22
CA ASP A 5 -48.79 -46.61 -6.87
C ASP A 5 -47.90 -47.83 -6.54
N GLN A 6 -47.50 -47.89 -5.25
CA GLN A 6 -47.06 -49.03 -4.42
C GLN A 6 -45.56 -49.29 -4.12
N GLN A 7 -45.21 -48.96 -2.87
CA GLN A 7 -44.61 -49.83 -1.84
C GLN A 7 -43.92 -51.13 -2.27
N ARG A 8 -42.68 -51.35 -1.79
CA ARG A 8 -42.28 -52.65 -1.24
C ARG A 8 -41.38 -52.51 0.00
N VAL A 9 -41.91 -53.14 1.05
CA VAL A 9 -41.28 -53.52 2.31
C VAL A 9 -40.33 -54.69 2.05
N GLY A 10 -39.14 -54.68 2.68
CA GLY A 10 -38.14 -55.75 2.62
C GLY A 10 -37.48 -55.94 3.98
N LEU A 11 -38.15 -56.76 4.79
CA LEU A 11 -37.76 -57.28 6.10
C LEU A 11 -36.47 -58.13 6.00
N LEU A 12 -35.48 -57.89 6.85
CA LEU A 12 -34.48 -58.91 7.22
C LEU A 12 -34.02 -58.68 8.67
N MET A 13 -34.58 -59.52 9.54
CA MET A 13 -34.13 -59.75 10.91
C MET A 13 -32.74 -60.37 10.89
N GLY A 14 -31.81 -59.77 11.62
CA GLY A 14 -30.53 -60.36 12.00
C GLY A 14 -30.29 -60.10 13.48
N LEU A 15 -30.54 -61.12 14.28
CA LEU A 15 -30.30 -61.20 15.72
C LEU A 15 -28.83 -60.82 16.02
N ALA A 16 -28.60 -59.75 16.78
CA ALA A 16 -27.31 -59.47 17.41
C ALA A 16 -27.51 -59.37 18.92
N LEU A 17 -26.85 -60.31 19.60
CA LEU A 17 -26.80 -60.52 21.04
C LEU A 17 -26.33 -59.22 21.74
N VAL A 18 -27.21 -58.57 22.50
CA VAL A 18 -26.84 -57.42 23.35
C VAL A 18 -26.26 -57.96 24.65
N LEU A 19 -24.93 -57.97 24.74
CA LEU A 19 -24.19 -58.06 26.00
C LEU A 19 -24.27 -56.70 26.69
N VAL A 20 -25.19 -56.58 27.66
CA VAL A 20 -25.26 -55.43 28.57
C VAL A 20 -24.11 -55.56 29.57
N VAL A 21 -22.96 -54.97 29.25
CA VAL A 21 -21.93 -54.65 30.24
C VAL A 21 -22.28 -53.27 30.78
N ALA A 22 -22.80 -53.23 32.01
CA ALA A 22 -23.01 -52.01 32.76
C ALA A 22 -21.64 -51.41 33.16
N ALA A 23 -21.02 -50.67 32.24
CA ALA A 23 -19.98 -49.74 32.58
C ALA A 23 -20.63 -48.51 33.23
N THR A 24 -20.52 -48.37 34.54
CA THR A 24 -20.74 -47.13 35.27
C THR A 24 -19.71 -46.10 34.81
N GLU A 25 -19.94 -45.52 33.62
CA GLU A 25 -19.21 -44.38 33.11
C GLU A 25 -19.60 -43.19 33.99
N THR A 26 -18.76 -42.94 34.99
CA THR A 26 -18.85 -41.75 35.83
C THR A 26 -18.53 -40.56 34.93
N GLN A 27 -19.51 -40.08 34.16
CA GLN A 27 -19.45 -38.83 33.43
C GLN A 27 -19.34 -37.71 34.47
N ARG A 28 -18.11 -37.45 34.92
CA ARG A 28 -17.74 -36.16 35.48
C ARG A 28 -17.90 -35.17 34.33
N THR A 29 -19.09 -34.59 34.20
CA THR A 29 -19.27 -33.30 33.54
C THR A 29 -18.45 -32.28 34.32
N ALA A 30 -17.14 -32.23 34.05
CA ALA A 30 -16.30 -31.14 34.47
C ALA A 30 -16.95 -29.89 33.90
N ALA A 31 -17.55 -29.06 34.76
CA ALA A 31 -18.17 -27.83 34.35
C ALA A 31 -17.13 -27.03 33.55
N GLN A 32 -17.35 -26.94 32.24
CA GLN A 32 -16.43 -26.26 31.33
C GLN A 32 -16.36 -24.81 31.79
N LYS A 33 -15.29 -24.45 32.48
CA LYS A 33 -15.14 -23.11 33.04
C LYS A 33 -15.22 -22.11 31.88
N LYS A 34 -16.00 -21.05 32.07
CA LYS A 34 -16.21 -20.02 31.05
C LYS A 34 -14.86 -19.43 30.58
N PRO A 35 -14.71 -19.13 29.28
CA PRO A 35 -13.57 -18.37 28.76
C PRO A 35 -13.31 -17.09 29.55
N GLN A 36 -12.04 -16.81 29.84
CA GLN A 36 -11.57 -15.63 30.57
C GLN A 36 -10.73 -14.73 29.66
N THR A 37 -10.67 -13.44 30.01
CA THR A 37 -9.74 -12.48 29.39
C THR A 37 -8.61 -12.17 30.36
N HIS A 38 -7.37 -12.34 29.89
CA HIS A 38 -6.15 -12.07 30.64
C HIS A 38 -5.47 -10.83 30.08
N GLN A 39 -4.88 -10.01 30.95
CA GLN A 39 -4.23 -8.76 30.53
C GLN A 39 -2.72 -8.85 30.61
N ILE A 40 -2.06 -8.31 29.59
CA ILE A 40 -0.61 -8.14 29.52
C ILE A 40 -0.32 -6.68 29.19
N LYS A 41 0.46 -6.00 30.01
CA LYS A 41 0.94 -4.65 29.72
C LYS A 41 2.20 -4.71 28.85
N VAL A 42 2.21 -3.94 27.76
CA VAL A 42 3.41 -3.67 26.96
C VAL A 42 4.04 -2.38 27.47
N ASN A 43 5.17 -2.52 28.16
CA ASN A 43 5.88 -1.41 28.77
C ASN A 43 6.52 -0.50 27.70
N ALA A 44 6.92 0.71 28.10
CA ALA A 44 7.46 1.70 27.18
C ALA A 44 8.79 1.29 26.51
N ASP A 45 9.51 0.35 27.12
CA ASP A 45 10.74 -0.28 26.62
C ASP A 45 10.48 -1.51 25.74
N GLY A 46 9.21 -1.90 25.55
CA GLY A 46 8.78 -3.07 24.79
C GLY A 46 8.76 -4.38 25.60
N SER A 47 9.04 -4.35 26.90
CA SER A 47 8.88 -5.51 27.78
C SER A 47 7.42 -5.80 28.14
N PHE A 48 7.16 -6.99 28.70
CA PHE A 48 5.80 -7.48 28.98
C PHE A 48 5.59 -7.77 30.46
N THR A 49 4.44 -7.36 31.00
CA THR A 49 4.04 -7.64 32.38
C THR A 49 2.62 -8.25 32.41
N PRO A 50 2.46 -9.53 32.83
CA PRO A 50 3.52 -10.49 33.12
C PRO A 50 4.28 -10.89 31.84
N SER A 51 5.51 -11.39 32.00
CA SER A 51 6.32 -11.91 30.89
C SER A 51 5.98 -13.35 30.52
N VAL A 52 5.36 -14.11 31.42
CA VAL A 52 4.84 -15.46 31.20
C VAL A 52 3.41 -15.52 31.68
N LEU A 53 2.50 -16.04 30.86
CA LEU A 53 1.09 -16.18 31.17
C LEU A 53 0.60 -17.58 30.80
N SER A 54 0.10 -18.34 31.78
CA SER A 54 -0.64 -19.58 31.54
C SER A 54 -2.14 -19.29 31.39
N ILE A 55 -2.75 -19.83 30.33
CA ILE A 55 -4.18 -19.68 29.99
C ILE A 55 -4.79 -21.04 29.62
N ARG A 56 -6.11 -21.10 29.43
CA ARG A 56 -6.82 -22.29 28.96
C ARG A 56 -7.24 -22.16 27.51
N ASP A 57 -7.61 -23.28 26.88
CA ASP A 57 -8.22 -23.24 25.55
C ASP A 57 -9.46 -22.33 25.51
N GLY A 58 -9.49 -21.42 24.54
CA GLY A 58 -10.57 -20.45 24.35
C GLY A 58 -10.47 -19.19 25.21
N ASP A 59 -9.48 -19.07 26.11
CA ASP A 59 -9.22 -17.81 26.80
C ASP A 59 -8.69 -16.74 25.81
N THR A 60 -8.91 -15.47 26.13
CA THR A 60 -8.46 -14.31 25.36
C THR A 60 -7.32 -13.62 26.07
N VAL A 61 -6.27 -13.24 25.35
CA VAL A 61 -5.22 -12.37 25.86
C VAL A 61 -5.42 -10.98 25.28
N GLU A 62 -5.34 -9.98 26.16
CA GLU A 62 -5.44 -8.56 25.86
C GLU A 62 -4.10 -7.89 26.17
N TRP A 63 -3.42 -7.39 25.14
CA TRP A 63 -2.22 -6.59 25.29
C TRP A 63 -2.58 -5.10 25.38
N GLN A 64 -2.18 -4.44 26.46
CA GLN A 64 -2.32 -2.99 26.65
C GLN A 64 -1.05 -2.30 26.14
N LEU A 65 -1.19 -1.56 25.03
CA LEU A 65 -0.08 -0.94 24.32
C LEU A 65 0.23 0.44 24.90
N SER A 66 1.49 0.70 25.23
CA SER A 66 1.92 2.00 25.78
C SER A 66 2.18 3.07 24.72
N LYS A 67 2.43 2.64 23.47
CA LYS A 67 2.72 3.50 22.31
C LYS A 67 1.98 2.99 21.08
N HIS A 68 1.63 3.90 20.18
CA HIS A 68 1.03 3.57 18.88
C HIS A 68 1.97 2.74 17.98
N THR A 69 3.27 2.77 18.27
CA THR A 69 4.31 2.02 17.56
C THR A 69 4.49 0.59 18.09
N ASN A 70 3.93 0.25 19.26
CA ASN A 70 4.05 -1.11 19.79
C ASN A 70 3.35 -2.10 18.87
N ALA A 71 3.94 -3.29 18.75
CA ALA A 71 3.34 -4.42 18.07
C ALA A 71 3.59 -5.71 18.85
N ILE A 72 2.74 -6.70 18.64
CA ILE A 72 2.85 -8.05 19.16
C ILE A 72 3.14 -8.95 17.97
N ILE A 73 4.37 -9.48 17.92
CA ILE A 73 4.82 -10.33 16.81
C ILE A 73 5.14 -11.73 17.34
N PRO A 74 4.50 -12.79 16.82
CA PRO A 74 4.86 -14.16 17.17
C PRO A 74 6.28 -14.49 16.69
N ALA A 75 7.06 -15.13 17.56
CA ALA A 75 8.38 -15.64 17.20
C ALA A 75 8.28 -17.08 16.66
N ALA A 76 9.19 -17.45 15.76
CA ALA A 76 9.26 -18.78 15.15
C ALA A 76 9.80 -19.85 16.11
N SER A 77 10.56 -19.45 17.13
CA SER A 77 11.17 -20.32 18.13
C SER A 77 11.36 -19.60 19.46
N GLU A 78 11.75 -20.34 20.49
CA GLU A 78 12.17 -19.75 21.76
C GLU A 78 13.31 -18.74 21.53
N PRO A 79 13.17 -17.50 22.03
CA PRO A 79 14.21 -16.50 21.88
C PRO A 79 15.47 -16.80 22.70
N THR A 80 16.63 -16.72 22.07
CA THR A 80 17.92 -16.72 22.79
C THR A 80 18.20 -15.33 23.34
N ALA A 81 18.63 -15.25 24.61
CA ALA A 81 18.96 -13.97 25.25
C ALA A 81 19.97 -13.15 24.43
N GLY A 82 19.64 -11.89 24.16
CA GLY A 82 20.51 -10.95 23.45
C GLY A 82 20.29 -10.85 21.94
N ASN A 83 19.53 -11.76 21.33
CA ASN A 83 19.18 -11.70 19.91
C ASN A 83 17.70 -11.35 19.72
N CYS A 84 17.40 -10.58 18.68
CA CYS A 84 16.01 -10.40 18.28
C CYS A 84 15.40 -11.74 17.87
N PRO A 85 14.19 -12.07 18.36
CA PRO A 85 13.51 -13.28 17.93
C PRO A 85 13.31 -13.25 16.41
N THR A 86 13.44 -14.43 15.77
CA THR A 86 13.06 -14.56 14.38
C THR A 86 11.54 -14.52 14.29
N PRO A 87 10.94 -13.58 13.53
CA PRO A 87 9.49 -13.50 13.39
C PRO A 87 8.97 -14.76 12.68
N ARG A 88 7.79 -15.24 13.10
CA ARG A 88 7.05 -16.28 12.36
C ARG A 88 6.55 -15.71 11.02
N SER A 89 6.31 -16.57 10.04
CA SER A 89 5.58 -16.20 8.83
C SER A 89 4.15 -15.76 9.14
N PHE A 90 3.63 -14.81 8.36
CA PHE A 90 2.23 -14.41 8.39
C PHE A 90 1.37 -15.34 7.53
N ASP A 91 0.46 -16.05 8.20
CA ASP A 91 -0.62 -16.80 7.57
C ASP A 91 -1.96 -16.31 8.12
N PRO A 92 -2.85 -15.71 7.30
CA PRO A 92 -4.17 -15.27 7.74
C PRO A 92 -5.10 -16.42 8.12
N ASN A 93 -4.82 -17.65 7.69
CA ASN A 93 -5.64 -18.82 8.00
C ASN A 93 -5.13 -19.59 9.22
N ASP A 94 -3.95 -19.25 9.72
CA ASP A 94 -3.40 -19.87 10.92
C ASP A 94 -4.13 -19.30 12.16
N PRO A 95 -4.93 -20.11 12.86
CA PRO A 95 -5.68 -19.63 14.03
C PRO A 95 -4.77 -19.24 15.20
N THR A 96 -3.49 -19.59 15.14
CA THR A 96 -2.46 -19.21 16.12
C THR A 96 -1.66 -17.97 15.71
N ASN A 97 -2.00 -17.35 14.57
CA ASN A 97 -1.41 -16.07 14.18
C ASN A 97 -2.10 -14.93 14.94
N PHE A 98 -1.39 -14.37 15.90
CA PHE A 98 -1.84 -13.24 16.70
C PHE A 98 -1.04 -11.96 16.43
N ALA A 99 -0.34 -11.89 15.29
CA ALA A 99 0.41 -10.70 14.90
C ALA A 99 -0.52 -9.48 14.84
N GLY A 100 -0.17 -8.39 15.52
CA GLY A 100 -0.99 -7.19 15.49
C GLY A 100 -0.54 -6.08 16.45
N PRO A 101 -1.28 -4.97 16.52
CA PRO A 101 -2.46 -4.64 15.74
C PRO A 101 -2.16 -4.56 14.23
N MET A 102 -3.09 -5.00 13.38
CA MET A 102 -2.95 -4.89 11.93
C MET A 102 -3.48 -3.53 11.47
N PRO A 103 -2.63 -2.65 10.90
CA PRO A 103 -3.10 -1.38 10.39
C PRO A 103 -4.00 -1.61 9.17
N ILE A 104 -5.20 -1.03 9.22
CA ILE A 104 -6.13 -0.97 8.10
C ILE A 104 -6.35 0.51 7.79
N ALA A 105 -5.97 0.91 6.59
CA ALA A 105 -6.04 2.29 6.14
C ALA A 105 -5.50 3.29 7.18
N PRO A 106 -4.21 3.19 7.58
CA PRO A 106 -3.63 4.12 8.54
C PRO A 106 -3.58 5.54 7.97
N SER A 107 -4.07 6.47 8.75
CA SER A 107 -4.03 7.93 8.54
C SER A 107 -2.72 8.54 9.04
N GLY A 108 -2.42 9.75 8.60
CA GLY A 108 -1.33 10.57 9.15
C GLY A 108 -0.44 11.19 8.09
N VAL A 109 0.77 11.55 8.50
CA VAL A 109 1.77 12.16 7.60
C VAL A 109 2.80 11.10 7.19
N PHE A 110 2.98 10.96 5.89
CA PHE A 110 3.93 10.06 5.26
C PHE A 110 4.94 10.85 4.45
N THR A 111 6.15 10.32 4.37
CA THR A 111 7.19 10.82 3.48
C THR A 111 7.42 9.87 2.33
N ILE A 112 7.82 10.37 1.17
CA ILE A 112 8.05 9.59 -0.04
C ILE A 112 9.55 9.35 -0.17
N SER A 113 9.97 8.07 -0.21
CA SER A 113 11.38 7.72 -0.41
C SER A 113 11.88 8.20 -1.78
N PRO A 114 13.16 8.53 -1.96
CA PRO A 114 13.69 8.92 -3.26
C PRO A 114 13.61 7.78 -4.29
N LEU A 115 13.48 8.14 -5.57
CA LEU A 115 13.30 7.17 -6.68
C LEU A 115 14.62 6.74 -7.34
N GLU A 116 15.74 7.37 -7.02
CA GLU A 116 17.04 7.03 -7.65
C GLU A 116 18.12 6.98 -6.57
N ARG A 117 18.42 8.15 -5.99
CA ARG A 117 19.46 8.27 -4.96
C ARG A 117 18.90 8.80 -3.65
N GLY A 118 19.29 8.14 -2.57
CA GLY A 118 19.07 8.57 -1.20
C GLY A 118 19.68 9.93 -0.91
N TYR A 119 19.27 10.50 0.22
CA TYR A 119 19.73 11.82 0.62
C TYR A 119 20.78 11.77 1.73
N ARG A 120 21.64 12.79 1.78
CA ARG A 120 22.57 13.06 2.88
C ARG A 120 22.61 14.54 3.18
N VAL A 121 22.83 14.86 4.45
CA VAL A 121 23.03 16.23 4.91
C VAL A 121 24.50 16.60 4.70
N GLU A 122 24.73 17.73 4.06
CA GLU A 122 26.04 18.33 3.84
C GLU A 122 26.04 19.79 4.35
N ARG A 123 27.22 20.41 4.49
CA ARG A 123 27.34 21.81 4.95
C ARG A 123 27.61 22.73 3.77
N GLY A 124 26.85 23.82 3.68
CA GLY A 124 27.00 24.88 2.67
C GLY A 124 26.49 24.49 1.29
N ARG A 125 27.17 23.56 0.60
CA ARG A 125 26.82 23.12 -0.76
C ARG A 125 26.93 21.62 -0.91
N CYS A 126 26.23 21.07 -1.89
CA CYS A 126 26.38 19.66 -2.24
C CYS A 126 27.71 19.40 -2.93
N SER A 127 28.32 18.28 -2.55
CA SER A 127 29.49 17.70 -3.21
C SER A 127 29.21 17.37 -4.68
N PHE A 128 27.97 17.03 -5.02
CA PHE A 128 27.49 16.83 -6.38
C PHE A 128 26.07 17.37 -6.56
N GLY A 129 25.82 18.05 -7.68
CA GLY A 129 24.51 18.60 -8.02
C GLY A 129 24.12 19.83 -7.21
N ARG A 130 22.85 20.21 -7.30
CA ARG A 130 22.27 21.33 -6.54
C ARG A 130 21.63 20.81 -5.24
N PRO A 131 21.62 21.62 -4.16
CA PRO A 131 20.82 21.33 -2.97
C PRO A 131 19.36 21.06 -3.33
N LEU A 132 18.80 20.00 -2.75
CA LEU A 132 17.39 19.68 -2.84
C LEU A 132 16.56 20.47 -1.83
N ALA A 133 17.15 20.81 -0.69
CA ALA A 133 16.58 21.64 0.37
C ALA A 133 17.70 22.28 1.20
N ALA A 134 17.40 23.32 1.98
CA ALA A 134 18.37 23.99 2.84
C ALA A 134 17.74 24.41 4.18
N ALA A 135 18.53 24.31 5.25
CA ALA A 135 18.13 24.73 6.59
C ALA A 135 19.36 25.29 7.32
N GLY A 136 19.39 26.62 7.50
CA GLY A 136 20.57 27.31 8.03
C GLY A 136 21.79 27.10 7.13
N ASN A 137 22.89 26.57 7.69
CA ASN A 137 24.11 26.24 6.93
C ASN A 137 24.15 24.78 6.43
N GLN A 138 23.08 24.00 6.64
CA GLN A 138 22.96 22.64 6.16
C GLN A 138 22.17 22.59 4.85
N VAL A 139 22.57 21.69 3.97
CA VAL A 139 21.88 21.41 2.72
C VAL A 139 21.63 19.92 2.59
N LEU A 140 20.51 19.56 1.98
CA LEU A 140 20.19 18.18 1.66
C LEU A 140 20.57 17.86 0.22
N CYS A 141 21.32 16.78 0.04
CA CYS A 141 21.96 16.43 -1.23
C CYS A 141 21.59 15.01 -1.65
N ALA A 142 21.38 14.80 -2.96
CA ALA A 142 21.19 13.48 -3.57
C ALA A 142 22.53 12.73 -3.70
N THR A 143 23.16 12.42 -2.56
CA THR A 143 24.47 11.76 -2.43
C THR A 143 24.44 10.54 -1.51
N GLY A 144 23.24 10.13 -1.07
CA GLY A 144 23.02 8.96 -0.21
C GLY A 144 23.00 7.62 -0.95
N MET A 145 22.63 6.57 -0.21
CA MET A 145 22.51 5.22 -0.77
C MET A 145 21.37 5.16 -1.80
N PRO A 146 21.51 4.41 -2.91
CA PRO A 146 20.42 4.23 -3.88
C PRO A 146 19.10 3.85 -3.21
N TYR A 147 18.02 4.57 -3.57
CA TYR A 147 16.67 4.42 -3.03
C TYR A 147 16.54 4.54 -1.49
N GLY A 148 17.61 4.97 -0.81
CA GLY A 148 17.68 4.95 0.65
C GLY A 148 16.97 6.14 1.28
N THR A 149 15.94 5.86 2.07
CA THR A 149 15.40 6.85 3.01
C THR A 149 16.37 7.05 4.17
N MET A 150 16.51 8.29 4.62
CA MET A 150 17.44 8.65 5.68
C MET A 150 17.05 8.00 7.02
N ASP A 151 18.04 7.63 7.81
CA ASP A 151 17.78 7.06 9.14
C ASP A 151 17.17 8.07 10.12
N SER A 152 17.38 9.38 9.89
CA SER A 152 16.67 10.43 10.63
C SER A 152 15.18 10.41 10.32
N THR A 153 14.81 10.25 9.05
CA THR A 153 13.41 10.16 8.59
C THR A 153 12.70 8.97 9.23
N TRP A 154 13.31 7.79 9.24
CA TRP A 154 12.72 6.61 9.87
C TRP A 154 12.55 6.74 11.40
N ARG A 155 13.46 7.46 12.07
CA ARG A 155 13.44 7.66 13.53
C ARG A 155 12.51 8.79 13.98
N ASP A 156 12.06 9.65 13.09
CA ASP A 156 11.33 10.85 13.46
C ASP A 156 9.93 10.52 14.02
N PRO A 157 9.61 10.92 15.27
CA PRO A 157 8.31 10.60 15.88
C PRO A 157 7.12 11.31 15.24
N ASN A 158 7.34 12.38 14.47
CA ASN A 158 6.29 13.18 13.83
C ASN A 158 5.75 12.53 12.54
N LEU A 159 6.38 11.46 12.05
CA LEU A 159 5.93 10.71 10.89
C LEU A 159 5.16 9.45 11.28
N THR A 160 4.11 9.15 10.52
CA THR A 160 3.41 7.87 10.62
C THR A 160 4.16 6.76 9.89
N GLY A 161 4.74 7.08 8.73
CA GLY A 161 5.39 6.09 7.89
C GLY A 161 6.08 6.67 6.66
N VAL A 162 6.50 5.78 5.76
CA VAL A 162 7.17 6.12 4.50
C VAL A 162 6.51 5.38 3.35
N PHE A 163 6.29 6.06 2.23
CA PHE A 163 6.05 5.42 0.95
C PHE A 163 7.38 5.01 0.31
N ILE A 164 7.68 3.71 0.38
CA ILE A 164 8.83 3.07 -0.23
C ILE A 164 8.54 2.88 -1.72
N ARG A 165 9.21 3.70 -2.53
CA ARG A 165 9.16 3.67 -3.99
C ARG A 165 10.25 2.75 -4.53
N LEU A 166 9.83 1.69 -5.21
CA LEU A 166 10.73 0.77 -5.91
C LEU A 166 10.40 0.75 -7.40
N LEU A 167 11.38 0.36 -8.19
CA LEU A 167 11.23 0.09 -9.61
C LEU A 167 11.08 -1.41 -9.83
N TRP A 168 10.32 -1.81 -10.85
CA TRP A 168 10.16 -3.23 -11.17
C TRP A 168 11.50 -3.87 -11.58
N ASN A 169 12.28 -3.22 -12.45
CA ASN A 169 13.61 -3.68 -12.87
C ASN A 169 14.65 -3.75 -11.73
N ASP A 170 14.40 -3.10 -10.60
CA ASP A 170 15.27 -3.21 -9.43
C ASP A 170 15.03 -4.50 -8.65
N ILE A 171 13.86 -5.12 -8.81
CA ILE A 171 13.47 -6.30 -8.05
C ILE A 171 13.42 -7.54 -8.94
N HIS A 172 12.84 -7.47 -10.14
CA HIS A 172 12.71 -8.61 -11.06
C HIS A 172 13.82 -8.55 -12.12
N LYS A 173 14.97 -9.18 -11.84
CA LYS A 173 16.21 -9.04 -12.61
C LYS A 173 16.27 -9.89 -13.87
N GLY A 174 15.50 -10.98 -13.89
CA GLY A 174 15.39 -11.91 -15.00
C GLY A 174 14.29 -12.94 -14.70
N PRO A 175 13.99 -13.86 -15.63
CA PRO A 175 12.96 -14.87 -15.41
C PRO A 175 13.19 -15.67 -14.12
N GLY A 176 12.29 -15.52 -13.15
CA GLY A 176 12.39 -16.19 -11.84
C GLY A 176 13.51 -15.67 -10.92
N GLN A 177 14.20 -14.59 -11.29
CA GLN A 177 15.32 -14.02 -10.55
C GLN A 177 14.91 -12.72 -9.87
N PHE A 178 14.97 -12.72 -8.54
CA PHE A 178 14.54 -11.59 -7.72
C PHE A 178 15.64 -11.09 -6.79
N ASP A 179 15.78 -9.78 -6.68
CA ASP A 179 16.64 -9.10 -5.69
C ASP A 179 15.78 -8.27 -4.75
N PHE A 180 15.68 -8.72 -3.49
CA PHE A 180 14.91 -8.05 -2.45
C PHE A 180 15.76 -7.18 -1.52
N THR A 181 17.05 -7.01 -1.80
CA THR A 181 17.98 -6.31 -0.88
C THR A 181 17.50 -4.91 -0.52
N LEU A 182 17.03 -4.14 -1.51
CA LEU A 182 16.50 -2.79 -1.30
C LEU A 182 15.20 -2.80 -0.50
N LEU A 183 14.28 -3.71 -0.83
CA LEU A 183 12.99 -3.89 -0.16
C LEU A 183 13.19 -4.24 1.32
N ASP A 184 13.97 -5.29 1.58
CA ASP A 184 14.24 -5.81 2.91
C ASP A 184 14.87 -4.74 3.81
N ARG A 185 15.85 -3.99 3.27
CA ARG A 185 16.53 -2.91 3.98
C ARG A 185 15.56 -1.85 4.48
N GLU A 186 14.70 -1.33 3.61
CA GLU A 186 13.78 -0.24 3.98
C GLU A 186 12.64 -0.75 4.88
N ILE A 187 12.10 -1.95 4.64
CA ILE A 187 11.08 -2.53 5.53
C ILE A 187 11.65 -2.79 6.92
N ASP A 188 12.87 -3.33 7.02
CA ASP A 188 13.50 -3.52 8.33
C ASP A 188 13.69 -2.20 9.09
N LYS A 189 14.01 -1.09 8.39
CA LYS A 189 14.06 0.24 9.01
C LYS A 189 12.67 0.67 9.50
N ALA A 190 11.62 0.43 8.72
CA ALA A 190 10.25 0.72 9.15
C ALA A 190 9.91 -0.02 10.45
N VAL A 191 10.11 -1.35 10.45
CA VAL A 191 9.80 -2.23 11.58
C VAL A 191 10.58 -1.85 12.85
N ARG A 192 11.90 -1.67 12.75
CA ARG A 192 12.74 -1.32 13.92
C ARG A 192 12.38 0.04 14.54
N ASN A 193 11.82 0.96 13.75
CA ASN A 193 11.39 2.26 14.22
C ASN A 193 9.88 2.35 14.51
N GLY A 194 9.16 1.22 14.43
CA GLY A 194 7.73 1.16 14.70
C GLY A 194 6.88 1.95 13.71
N LYS A 195 7.42 2.20 12.51
CA LYS A 195 6.73 2.88 11.42
C LYS A 195 5.95 1.88 10.59
N VAL A 196 4.89 2.37 9.97
CA VAL A 196 4.24 1.63 8.88
C VAL A 196 4.81 2.09 7.54
N TYR A 197 4.60 1.31 6.48
CA TYR A 197 5.10 1.66 5.15
C TYR A 197 4.08 1.42 4.05
N LEU A 198 4.16 2.25 3.01
CA LEU A 198 3.47 2.04 1.75
C LEU A 198 4.46 1.48 0.75
N LEU A 199 3.97 0.65 -0.15
CA LEU A 199 4.81 -0.01 -1.12
C LEU A 199 4.25 0.14 -2.53
N GLY A 200 5.10 0.45 -3.50
CA GLY A 200 4.73 0.56 -4.90
C GLY A 200 5.89 0.21 -5.82
N PHE A 201 5.57 -0.52 -6.90
CA PHE A 201 6.54 -0.97 -7.89
C PHE A 201 6.23 -0.30 -9.22
N LYS A 202 6.97 0.76 -9.51
CA LYS A 202 6.79 1.55 -10.73
C LYS A 202 7.36 0.77 -11.93
N ALA A 203 6.56 0.69 -12.99
CA ALA A 203 7.01 0.33 -14.33
C ALA A 203 7.39 1.62 -15.10
N GLY A 204 7.00 1.75 -16.37
CA GLY A 204 7.18 3.01 -17.09
C GLY A 204 8.64 3.25 -17.51
N SER A 205 8.98 4.52 -17.71
CA SER A 205 10.17 4.96 -18.45
C SER A 205 11.50 4.44 -17.91
N THR A 206 11.60 4.26 -16.59
CA THR A 206 12.81 3.80 -15.90
C THR A 206 12.59 2.53 -15.09
N GLY A 207 11.34 2.07 -14.97
CA GLY A 207 11.00 0.97 -14.08
C GLY A 207 10.83 -0.39 -14.76
N THR A 208 10.60 -0.43 -16.08
CA THR A 208 10.32 -1.68 -16.79
C THR A 208 11.61 -2.50 -17.00
N PRO A 209 11.68 -3.78 -16.60
CA PRO A 209 12.86 -4.61 -16.81
C PRO A 209 13.08 -4.88 -18.30
N ASP A 210 14.28 -4.60 -18.77
CA ASP A 210 14.64 -4.71 -20.18
C ASP A 210 14.52 -6.15 -20.72
N TRP A 211 14.68 -7.16 -19.86
CA TRP A 211 14.62 -8.57 -20.23
C TRP A 211 13.22 -9.05 -20.62
N ILE A 212 12.13 -8.34 -20.23
CA ILE A 212 10.77 -8.79 -20.56
C ILE A 212 10.47 -8.64 -22.05
N PHE A 213 11.19 -7.77 -22.75
CA PHE A 213 10.93 -7.44 -24.13
C PHE A 213 11.44 -8.50 -25.09
N SER A 214 10.77 -8.67 -26.23
CA SER A 214 11.18 -9.59 -27.29
C SER A 214 12.33 -9.08 -28.16
N THR A 215 12.63 -7.78 -28.07
CA THR A 215 13.71 -7.12 -28.80
C THR A 215 14.63 -6.36 -27.85
N ASN A 216 15.87 -6.14 -28.30
CA ASN A 216 16.81 -5.22 -27.68
C ASN A 216 16.38 -3.75 -27.92
N ALA A 217 17.00 -2.80 -27.24
CA ALA A 217 16.67 -1.39 -27.38
C ALA A 217 16.88 -0.86 -28.81
N ASP A 218 17.81 -1.47 -29.57
CA ASP A 218 18.08 -1.18 -30.99
C ASP A 218 17.10 -1.85 -31.96
N GLY A 219 16.14 -2.63 -31.47
CA GLY A 219 15.14 -3.35 -32.26
C GLY A 219 15.56 -4.74 -32.72
N SER A 220 16.82 -5.16 -32.49
CA SER A 220 17.24 -6.53 -32.82
C SER A 220 16.50 -7.58 -31.98
N PRO A 221 16.14 -8.75 -32.53
CA PRO A 221 15.49 -9.81 -31.76
C PRO A 221 16.36 -10.31 -30.61
N ARG A 222 15.75 -10.63 -29.47
CA ARG A 222 16.44 -11.30 -28.36
C ARG A 222 16.47 -12.82 -28.53
N PRO A 223 17.52 -13.49 -28.03
CA PRO A 223 17.50 -14.94 -27.86
C PRO A 223 16.25 -15.39 -27.11
N ASN A 224 15.64 -16.49 -27.56
CA ASN A 224 14.41 -17.07 -26.98
C ASN A 224 13.23 -16.08 -26.87
N GLN A 225 13.19 -15.05 -27.72
CA GLN A 225 12.17 -14.00 -27.70
C GLN A 225 12.14 -13.19 -26.39
N GLY A 226 13.23 -13.16 -25.62
CA GLY A 226 13.28 -12.48 -24.32
C GLY A 226 12.15 -12.94 -23.39
N GLY A 227 11.42 -11.99 -22.81
CA GLY A 227 10.19 -12.28 -22.04
C GLY A 227 8.91 -12.26 -22.87
N GLY A 228 8.98 -12.11 -24.20
CA GLY A 228 7.80 -12.17 -25.08
C GLY A 228 6.92 -10.92 -25.11
N VAL A 229 7.31 -9.80 -24.49
CA VAL A 229 6.56 -8.54 -24.54
C VAL A 229 7.02 -7.69 -25.72
N THR A 230 6.10 -7.15 -26.52
CA THR A 230 6.45 -6.16 -27.55
C THR A 230 7.05 -4.91 -26.91
N ARG A 231 8.20 -4.46 -27.42
CA ARG A 231 8.81 -3.19 -27.03
C ARG A 231 8.15 -2.04 -27.78
N LEU A 232 7.34 -1.23 -27.10
CA LEU A 232 6.71 -0.05 -27.68
C LEU A 232 7.62 1.16 -27.58
N LYS A 233 7.92 1.80 -28.72
CA LYS A 233 8.65 3.06 -28.79
C LYS A 233 7.67 4.22 -28.64
N LEU A 234 7.76 4.95 -27.53
CA LEU A 234 6.80 5.99 -27.16
C LEU A 234 7.53 7.30 -26.85
N GLN A 235 6.80 8.40 -26.79
CA GLN A 235 7.35 9.71 -26.46
C GLN A 235 6.33 10.57 -25.72
N ASP A 236 6.68 11.10 -24.54
CA ASP A 236 5.76 11.94 -23.77
C ASP A 236 6.51 13.02 -22.98
N ALA A 237 5.88 14.18 -22.80
CA ALA A 237 6.42 15.32 -22.05
C ALA A 237 5.92 15.37 -20.59
N GLY A 238 5.04 14.44 -20.19
CA GLY A 238 4.37 14.47 -18.90
C GLY A 238 3.45 15.70 -18.81
N GLU A 239 3.33 16.26 -17.60
CA GLU A 239 2.58 17.50 -17.37
C GLU A 239 3.38 18.78 -17.68
N GLU A 240 4.68 18.67 -18.00
CA GLU A 240 5.54 19.84 -18.30
C GLU A 240 5.28 20.42 -19.71
N ALA A 241 4.25 19.93 -20.40
CA ALA A 241 3.87 20.27 -21.78
C ALA A 241 3.33 21.70 -22.01
N VAL A 242 3.58 22.64 -21.09
CA VAL A 242 3.22 24.07 -21.31
C VAL A 242 3.98 24.64 -22.51
N MET A 243 5.04 23.98 -22.99
CA MET A 243 5.66 24.25 -24.28
C MET A 243 5.16 23.26 -25.34
N ARG A 244 4.03 23.56 -26.00
CA ARG A 244 3.33 22.77 -27.05
C ARG A 244 4.15 22.40 -28.32
N ARG A 245 5.49 22.46 -28.29
CA ARG A 245 6.38 22.20 -29.43
C ARG A 245 7.40 21.10 -29.19
N GLN A 246 7.41 20.45 -28.03
CA GLN A 246 8.36 19.38 -27.74
C GLN A 246 7.61 18.05 -27.61
N CYS A 247 8.06 17.06 -28.39
CA CYS A 247 7.50 15.71 -28.36
C CYS A 247 7.74 14.97 -27.03
N GLY A 248 8.53 15.55 -26.12
CA GLY A 248 8.87 14.97 -24.84
C GLY A 248 10.06 14.01 -24.92
N ARG A 249 10.20 13.15 -23.91
CA ARG A 249 11.33 12.21 -23.81
C ARG A 249 10.93 10.87 -24.43
N PRO A 250 11.77 10.26 -25.28
CA PRO A 250 11.54 8.92 -25.78
C PRO A 250 11.63 7.91 -24.64
N MET A 251 10.86 6.83 -24.73
CA MET A 251 10.85 5.73 -23.77
C MET A 251 10.39 4.42 -24.40
N ASP A 252 10.78 3.32 -23.76
CA ASP A 252 10.39 1.97 -24.14
C ASP A 252 9.46 1.38 -23.08
N LEU A 253 8.21 1.09 -23.45
CA LEU A 253 7.22 0.49 -22.55
C LEU A 253 6.67 -0.81 -23.12
N GLY A 254 6.06 -1.62 -22.25
CA GLY A 254 5.15 -2.69 -22.64
C GLY A 254 3.70 -2.25 -22.53
N ASN A 255 2.83 -2.94 -23.26
CA ASN A 255 1.38 -2.76 -23.15
C ASN A 255 0.84 -3.53 -21.92
N PRO A 256 0.22 -2.87 -20.92
CA PRO A 256 -0.30 -3.56 -19.73
C PRO A 256 -1.46 -4.54 -20.02
N THR A 257 -2.09 -4.43 -21.19
CA THR A 257 -3.13 -5.37 -21.64
C THR A 257 -2.54 -6.65 -22.24
N ASN A 258 -1.24 -6.68 -22.55
CA ASN A 258 -0.56 -7.85 -23.09
C ASN A 258 -0.42 -8.95 -22.02
N ALA A 259 -0.80 -10.18 -22.34
CA ALA A 259 -0.79 -11.31 -21.40
C ALA A 259 0.60 -11.63 -20.82
N MET A 260 1.67 -11.50 -21.61
CA MET A 260 3.04 -11.72 -21.12
C MET A 260 3.48 -10.60 -20.19
N TYR A 261 3.10 -9.34 -20.47
CA TYR A 261 3.35 -8.23 -19.56
C TYR A 261 2.69 -8.49 -18.20
N GLN A 262 1.41 -8.88 -18.20
CA GLN A 262 0.67 -9.24 -16.99
C GLN A 262 1.34 -10.38 -16.23
N THR A 263 1.76 -11.43 -16.94
CA THR A 263 2.45 -12.58 -16.36
C THR A 263 3.69 -12.14 -15.56
N HIS A 264 4.59 -11.36 -16.17
CA HIS A 264 5.83 -10.95 -15.50
C HIS A 264 5.61 -9.94 -14.38
N TYR A 265 4.65 -9.03 -14.54
CA TYR A 265 4.35 -8.03 -13.51
C TYR A 265 3.64 -8.65 -12.31
N PHE A 266 2.72 -9.60 -12.53
CA PHE A 266 2.04 -10.31 -11.46
C PHE A 266 2.93 -11.34 -10.75
N ASP A 267 3.93 -11.89 -11.44
CA ASP A 267 4.96 -12.71 -10.80
C ASP A 267 5.78 -11.86 -9.79
N LEU A 268 6.18 -10.64 -10.16
CA LEU A 268 6.78 -9.69 -9.20
C LEU A 268 5.91 -9.50 -7.96
N LEU A 269 4.63 -9.14 -8.14
CA LEU A 269 3.73 -8.86 -7.02
C LEU A 269 3.54 -10.11 -6.13
N THR A 270 3.46 -11.29 -6.72
CA THR A 270 3.36 -12.56 -6.00
C THR A 270 4.62 -12.84 -5.19
N LYS A 271 5.81 -12.68 -5.78
CA LYS A 271 7.08 -12.92 -5.07
C LYS A 271 7.38 -11.90 -3.99
N VAL A 272 7.00 -10.65 -4.18
CA VAL A 272 7.03 -9.64 -3.11
C VAL A 272 6.10 -10.03 -1.97
N ALA A 273 4.88 -10.50 -2.26
CA ALA A 273 3.95 -10.93 -1.23
C ALA A 273 4.46 -12.13 -0.45
N GLU A 274 5.02 -13.14 -1.13
CA GLU A 274 5.70 -14.27 -0.50
C GLU A 274 6.83 -13.78 0.43
N ARG A 275 7.67 -12.86 -0.05
CA ARG A 275 8.79 -12.30 0.72
C ARG A 275 8.32 -11.56 1.98
N ILE A 276 7.29 -10.70 1.86
CA ILE A 276 6.74 -9.94 2.99
C ILE A 276 6.05 -10.88 3.98
N ARG A 277 5.28 -11.87 3.51
CA ARG A 277 4.56 -12.83 4.37
C ARG A 277 5.48 -13.83 5.06
N ALA A 278 6.72 -14.02 4.59
CA ALA A 278 7.70 -14.81 5.32
C ALA A 278 7.99 -14.24 6.73
N ARG A 279 7.60 -12.99 7.01
CA ARG A 279 7.86 -12.28 8.26
C ARG A 279 6.63 -11.51 8.75
N ALA A 280 6.06 -11.91 9.90
CA ALA A 280 4.85 -11.30 10.43
C ALA A 280 5.02 -9.84 10.87
N ASP A 281 6.21 -9.43 11.29
CA ASP A 281 6.54 -8.02 11.57
C ASP A 281 6.52 -7.17 10.30
N TRP A 282 7.08 -7.68 9.20
CA TRP A 282 7.03 -7.01 7.89
C TRP A 282 5.60 -6.88 7.38
N TYR A 283 4.83 -7.96 7.41
CA TYR A 283 3.43 -7.93 6.99
C TYR A 283 2.58 -7.00 7.88
N ARG A 284 2.81 -7.02 9.20
CA ARG A 284 2.13 -6.12 10.14
C ARG A 284 2.38 -4.66 9.77
N ALA A 285 3.63 -4.29 9.52
CA ALA A 285 4.00 -2.90 9.25
C ALA A 285 3.54 -2.39 7.86
N LEU A 286 3.12 -3.26 6.93
CA LEU A 286 2.55 -2.83 5.66
C LEU A 286 1.23 -2.08 5.88
N ALA A 287 1.18 -0.81 5.50
CA ALA A 287 -0.01 0.03 5.54
C ALA A 287 -0.84 -0.10 4.28
N TYR A 288 -0.21 0.13 3.13
CA TYR A 288 -0.86 0.13 1.82
C TYR A 288 0.06 -0.49 0.77
N ILE A 289 -0.55 -1.24 -0.15
CA ILE A 289 0.09 -1.64 -1.41
C ILE A 289 -0.49 -0.78 -2.53
N LYS A 290 0.33 -0.22 -3.41
CA LYS A 290 -0.15 0.62 -4.52
C LYS A 290 -0.31 -0.22 -5.79
N PRO A 291 -1.54 -0.38 -6.31
CA PRO A 291 -1.72 -0.89 -7.66
C PRO A 291 -1.01 0.02 -8.65
N SER A 292 -0.22 -0.58 -9.54
CA SER A 292 0.70 0.12 -10.44
C SER A 292 0.96 -0.72 -11.69
N GLY A 293 2.00 -0.40 -12.48
CA GLY A 293 2.36 -1.16 -13.67
C GLY A 293 1.87 -0.55 -14.98
N ALA A 294 0.99 0.45 -14.93
CA ALA A 294 0.70 1.34 -16.06
C ALA A 294 1.19 2.76 -15.68
N ASN A 295 2.51 2.96 -15.76
CA ASN A 295 3.16 4.18 -15.28
C ASN A 295 3.91 4.92 -16.38
N LEU A 296 4.08 6.23 -16.18
CA LEU A 296 4.89 7.10 -17.03
C LEU A 296 6.24 7.41 -16.36
N PHE A 297 6.32 8.53 -15.64
CA PHE A 297 7.54 9.02 -14.97
C PHE A 297 7.52 8.84 -13.44
N THR A 298 6.35 8.67 -12.87
CA THR A 298 6.09 8.60 -11.42
C THR A 298 5.41 7.26 -11.10
N HIS A 299 5.05 7.04 -9.82
CA HIS A 299 4.23 5.90 -9.40
C HIS A 299 2.73 6.09 -9.70
N GLU A 300 2.36 7.18 -10.38
CA GLU A 300 0.98 7.43 -10.80
C GLU A 300 0.57 6.49 -11.93
N ASN A 301 -0.70 6.09 -11.90
CA ASN A 301 -1.30 5.29 -12.96
C ASN A 301 -1.62 6.19 -14.16
N ARG A 302 -0.70 6.21 -15.13
CA ARG A 302 -0.73 7.02 -16.35
C ARG A 302 0.14 6.37 -17.41
N LEU A 303 -0.30 6.42 -18.67
CA LEU A 303 0.48 6.00 -19.84
C LEU A 303 0.71 7.18 -20.81
N PRO A 304 1.73 7.11 -21.69
CA PRO A 304 1.88 8.06 -22.80
C PRO A 304 0.61 8.10 -23.65
N LYS A 305 -0.03 9.26 -23.77
CA LYS A 305 -1.37 9.36 -24.40
C LYS A 305 -1.47 10.35 -25.54
N ASN A 306 -0.46 11.20 -25.74
CA ASN A 306 -0.56 12.29 -26.70
C ASN A 306 -0.30 11.82 -28.14
N CYS A 307 -0.96 12.47 -29.10
CA CYS A 307 -0.70 12.34 -30.53
C CYS A 307 -0.53 13.76 -31.12
N THR A 308 0.69 14.28 -31.12
CA THR A 308 0.97 15.66 -31.58
C THR A 308 1.60 15.61 -32.97
N PRO A 309 1.24 16.51 -33.92
CA PRO A 309 1.89 16.57 -35.23
C PRO A 309 3.42 16.68 -35.11
N GLY A 310 4.14 15.84 -35.87
CA GLY A 310 5.61 15.77 -35.85
C GLY A 310 6.20 14.93 -34.72
N CYS A 311 5.38 14.32 -33.86
CA CYS A 311 5.79 13.45 -32.77
C CYS A 311 5.27 12.02 -32.98
N ILE A 312 5.75 11.09 -32.15
CA ILE A 312 5.16 9.73 -32.08
C ILE A 312 3.70 9.85 -31.62
N CYS A 313 2.78 9.23 -32.35
CA CYS A 313 1.38 9.15 -31.97
C CYS A 313 1.20 7.98 -30.99
N ASN A 314 1.27 8.23 -29.68
CA ASN A 314 1.24 7.15 -28.69
C ASN A 314 -0.04 6.30 -28.73
N PRO A 315 -1.26 6.88 -28.88
CA PRO A 315 -2.48 6.09 -29.03
C PRO A 315 -2.43 5.12 -30.21
N GLN A 316 -1.81 5.52 -31.32
CA GLN A 316 -1.61 4.64 -32.47
C GLN A 316 -0.72 3.45 -32.12
N VAL A 317 0.43 3.71 -31.48
CA VAL A 317 1.39 2.66 -31.11
C VAL A 317 0.73 1.64 -30.16
N PHE A 318 -0.02 2.12 -29.16
CA PHE A 318 -0.77 1.25 -28.25
C PHE A 318 -1.85 0.44 -28.98
N ALA A 319 -2.67 1.08 -29.82
CA ALA A 319 -3.73 0.40 -30.56
C ALA A 319 -3.19 -0.68 -31.50
N GLN A 320 -2.06 -0.43 -32.16
CA GLN A 320 -1.40 -1.39 -33.05
C GLN A 320 -0.85 -2.61 -32.31
N ASP A 321 -0.53 -2.49 -31.01
CA ASP A 321 -0.14 -3.60 -30.14
C ASP A 321 -1.35 -4.26 -29.43
N GLY A 322 -2.57 -3.85 -29.75
CA GLY A 322 -3.80 -4.45 -29.21
C GLY A 322 -4.25 -3.90 -27.86
N TYR A 323 -3.74 -2.73 -27.43
CA TYR A 323 -4.28 -2.03 -26.26
C TYR A 323 -5.76 -1.67 -26.47
N THR A 324 -6.57 -1.89 -25.44
CA THR A 324 -7.99 -1.52 -25.40
C THR A 324 -8.39 -1.06 -23.99
N PRO A 325 -9.42 -0.20 -23.86
CA PRO A 325 -9.99 0.16 -22.56
C PRO A 325 -10.45 -1.05 -21.74
N SER A 326 -11.17 -2.00 -22.36
CA SER A 326 -11.62 -3.22 -21.68
C SER A 326 -10.45 -4.08 -21.21
N GLY A 327 -9.38 -4.19 -22.00
CA GLY A 327 -8.15 -4.87 -21.60
C GLY A 327 -7.43 -4.19 -20.44
N LEU A 328 -7.44 -2.85 -20.38
CA LEU A 328 -6.88 -2.10 -19.25
C LEU A 328 -7.70 -2.31 -17.97
N LEU A 329 -9.04 -2.29 -18.08
CA LEU A 329 -9.93 -2.55 -16.95
C LEU A 329 -9.74 -3.98 -16.42
N ASP A 330 -9.61 -4.97 -17.32
CA ASP A 330 -9.30 -6.36 -16.95
C ASP A 330 -7.93 -6.51 -16.28
N PHE A 331 -6.90 -5.78 -16.74
CA PHE A 331 -5.60 -5.71 -16.08
C PHE A 331 -5.74 -5.27 -14.61
N TYR A 332 -6.42 -4.15 -14.35
CA TYR A 332 -6.62 -3.68 -12.98
C TYR A 332 -7.51 -4.60 -12.16
N LYS A 333 -8.56 -5.18 -12.75
CA LYS A 333 -9.37 -6.20 -12.08
C LYS A 333 -8.54 -7.38 -11.60
N LYS A 334 -7.71 -7.96 -12.48
CA LYS A 334 -6.82 -9.07 -12.12
C LYS A 334 -5.81 -8.65 -11.05
N GLN A 335 -5.26 -7.45 -11.17
CA GLN A 335 -4.31 -6.93 -10.20
C GLN A 335 -4.95 -6.72 -8.82
N PHE A 336 -6.10 -6.08 -8.73
CA PHE A 336 -6.78 -5.84 -7.45
C PHE A 336 -7.15 -7.16 -6.78
N ASN A 337 -7.66 -8.13 -7.55
CA ASN A 337 -7.96 -9.47 -7.05
C ASN A 337 -6.69 -10.21 -6.57
N LEU A 338 -5.57 -10.08 -7.29
CA LEU A 338 -4.28 -10.62 -6.86
C LEU A 338 -3.84 -9.99 -5.54
N LEU A 339 -3.87 -8.66 -5.43
CA LEU A 339 -3.45 -7.94 -4.24
C LEU A 339 -4.34 -8.25 -3.03
N ALA A 340 -5.66 -8.32 -3.21
CA ALA A 340 -6.60 -8.72 -2.16
C ALA A 340 -6.34 -10.16 -1.68
N LYS A 341 -6.01 -11.08 -2.60
CA LYS A 341 -5.63 -12.46 -2.27
C LYS A 341 -4.29 -12.54 -1.54
N GLN A 342 -3.29 -11.78 -1.99
CA GLN A 342 -1.92 -11.86 -1.48
C GLN A 342 -1.70 -11.07 -0.20
N PHE A 343 -2.46 -9.99 0.00
CA PHE A 343 -2.40 -9.11 1.17
C PHE A 343 -3.78 -8.96 1.83
N PRO A 344 -4.39 -10.06 2.31
CA PRO A 344 -5.70 -10.00 2.94
C PRO A 344 -5.69 -9.05 4.16
N GLY A 345 -6.72 -8.19 4.21
CA GLY A 345 -6.85 -7.17 5.25
C GLY A 345 -5.95 -5.95 5.08
N LYS A 346 -5.18 -5.85 3.98
CA LYS A 346 -4.42 -4.64 3.63
C LYS A 346 -5.17 -3.80 2.61
N ALA A 347 -5.01 -2.49 2.74
CA ALA A 347 -5.63 -1.55 1.82
C ALA A 347 -4.76 -1.37 0.56
N MET A 348 -5.42 -1.19 -0.57
CA MET A 348 -4.82 -0.83 -1.85
C MET A 348 -4.97 0.67 -2.05
N SER A 349 -3.86 1.40 -2.20
CA SER A 349 -3.90 2.84 -2.49
C SER A 349 -3.68 3.10 -3.97
N TYR A 350 -4.76 3.37 -4.70
CA TYR A 350 -4.72 3.70 -6.12
C TYR A 350 -4.29 5.16 -6.28
N ALA A 351 -3.05 5.36 -6.70
CA ALA A 351 -2.48 6.67 -7.00
C ALA A 351 -2.94 7.15 -8.37
N LEU A 352 -3.97 8.00 -8.37
CA LEU A 352 -4.52 8.62 -9.57
C LEU A 352 -3.84 9.97 -9.86
N ILE A 353 -3.77 10.30 -11.14
CA ILE A 353 -3.47 11.64 -11.64
C ILE A 353 -4.55 12.06 -12.65
N GLN A 354 -4.71 13.37 -12.83
CA GLN A 354 -5.73 13.96 -13.70
C GLN A 354 -5.52 13.62 -15.18
N ASP A 355 -4.32 13.24 -15.55
CA ASP A 355 -3.98 12.77 -16.89
C ASP A 355 -4.24 11.27 -17.04
N GLY A 356 -5.32 10.94 -17.75
CA GLY A 356 -5.73 9.55 -18.01
C GLY A 356 -4.84 8.76 -18.98
N PHE A 357 -5.47 7.83 -19.69
CA PHE A 357 -4.82 6.83 -20.53
C PHE A 357 -4.95 7.15 -22.04
N PRO A 358 -4.21 6.45 -22.94
CA PRO A 358 -4.39 6.59 -24.38
C PRO A 358 -5.85 6.53 -24.80
N GLN A 359 -6.27 7.47 -25.64
CA GLN A 359 -7.60 7.45 -26.25
C GLN A 359 -7.61 6.43 -27.40
N VAL A 360 -7.90 5.19 -27.03
CA VAL A 360 -8.10 4.04 -27.93
C VAL A 360 -9.47 3.46 -27.58
N ASN A 361 -10.23 3.00 -28.57
CA ASN A 361 -11.49 2.28 -28.34
C ASN A 361 -11.31 0.76 -28.48
N ASP A 362 -12.27 -0.02 -28.00
CA ASP A 362 -12.18 -1.50 -28.03
C ASP A 362 -12.16 -2.11 -29.44
N SER A 363 -12.46 -1.32 -30.48
CA SER A 363 -12.31 -1.76 -31.88
C SER A 363 -10.93 -1.45 -32.47
N GLY A 364 -9.98 -1.00 -31.65
CA GLY A 364 -8.62 -0.65 -32.07
C GLY A 364 -8.49 0.68 -32.80
N GLY A 365 -9.51 1.54 -32.76
CA GLY A 365 -9.42 2.92 -33.25
C GLY A 365 -8.76 3.82 -32.21
N TRP A 366 -7.98 4.80 -32.65
CA TRP A 366 -7.21 5.68 -31.76
C TRP A 366 -7.40 7.16 -32.10
N GLU A 367 -7.13 8.02 -31.13
CA GLU A 367 -7.06 9.48 -31.32
C GLU A 367 -5.90 9.84 -32.25
N THR A 368 -6.23 10.46 -33.37
CA THR A 368 -5.27 11.01 -34.33
C THR A 368 -4.87 12.43 -33.94
N ALA A 369 -3.89 13.01 -34.63
CA ALA A 369 -3.32 14.31 -34.27
C ALA A 369 -4.29 15.51 -34.35
N ASN A 370 -5.46 15.33 -34.98
CA ASN A 370 -6.53 16.33 -35.04
C ASN A 370 -7.64 16.07 -34.00
N GLY A 371 -7.47 15.10 -33.08
CA GLY A 371 -8.45 14.70 -32.08
C GLY A 371 -9.55 13.76 -32.59
N SER A 372 -9.54 13.37 -33.87
CA SER A 372 -10.54 12.45 -34.43
C SER A 372 -10.13 10.99 -34.29
N SER A 373 -11.11 10.09 -34.30
CA SER A 373 -10.90 8.65 -34.28
C SER A 373 -10.41 8.12 -35.63
N SER A 374 -9.33 7.33 -35.63
CA SER A 374 -8.73 6.72 -36.83
C SER A 374 -9.68 5.78 -37.60
N ASN A 375 -10.68 5.20 -36.93
CA ASN A 375 -11.62 4.26 -37.53
C ASN A 375 -13.09 4.75 -37.48
N ARG A 376 -13.31 6.03 -37.18
CA ARG A 376 -14.64 6.67 -37.06
C ARG A 376 -15.56 6.10 -35.97
N ARG A 377 -15.08 5.20 -35.10
CA ARG A 377 -15.81 4.77 -33.90
C ARG A 377 -15.56 5.76 -32.75
N PRO A 378 -16.52 5.96 -31.84
CA PRO A 378 -16.33 6.83 -30.67
C PRO A 378 -15.06 6.45 -29.89
N LEU A 379 -14.36 7.46 -29.38
CA LEU A 379 -13.24 7.30 -28.45
C LEU A 379 -13.78 7.48 -27.03
N PRO A 380 -13.18 6.82 -26.01
CA PRO A 380 -13.52 7.11 -24.63
C PRO A 380 -13.17 8.57 -24.30
N ARG A 381 -13.89 9.19 -23.36
CA ARG A 381 -13.45 10.50 -22.83
C ARG A 381 -12.06 10.34 -22.21
N GLY A 382 -11.26 11.41 -22.22
CA GLY A 382 -9.87 11.38 -21.74
C GLY A 382 -9.65 10.94 -20.29
N VAL A 383 -10.73 10.80 -19.51
CA VAL A 383 -10.72 10.38 -18.10
C VAL A 383 -11.62 9.17 -17.81
N GLU A 384 -12.38 8.69 -18.79
CA GLU A 384 -13.38 7.62 -18.64
C GLU A 384 -12.76 6.34 -18.09
N GLN A 385 -11.61 5.95 -18.63
CA GLN A 385 -10.88 4.78 -18.16
C GLN A 385 -10.45 4.90 -16.69
N THR A 386 -10.06 6.10 -16.22
CA THR A 386 -9.74 6.33 -14.81
C THR A 386 -10.98 6.17 -13.94
N GLU A 387 -12.11 6.73 -14.37
CA GLU A 387 -13.41 6.61 -13.69
C GLU A 387 -13.83 5.15 -13.56
N ASP A 388 -13.75 4.37 -14.64
CA ASP A 388 -14.09 2.94 -14.65
C ASP A 388 -13.22 2.12 -13.68
N ILE A 389 -11.92 2.44 -13.60
CA ILE A 389 -10.99 1.77 -12.67
C ILE A 389 -11.32 2.10 -11.21
N LEU A 390 -11.66 3.37 -10.93
CA LEU A 390 -12.06 3.80 -9.58
C LEU A 390 -13.36 3.13 -9.16
N GLU A 391 -14.37 3.11 -10.04
CA GLU A 391 -15.64 2.44 -9.79
C GLU A 391 -15.43 0.94 -9.55
N LEU A 392 -14.62 0.28 -10.39
CA LEU A 392 -14.26 -1.12 -10.25
C LEU A 392 -13.66 -1.41 -8.86
N GLY A 393 -12.64 -0.63 -8.47
CA GLY A 393 -11.94 -0.83 -7.19
C GLY A 393 -12.85 -0.62 -5.98
N GLN A 394 -13.65 0.45 -5.98
CA GLN A 394 -14.61 0.73 -4.93
C GLN A 394 -15.69 -0.36 -4.83
N ARG A 395 -16.22 -0.81 -5.98
CA ARG A 395 -17.26 -1.84 -6.03
C ARG A 395 -16.76 -3.21 -5.57
N GLU A 396 -15.57 -3.63 -5.98
CA GLU A 396 -15.04 -4.97 -5.67
C GLU A 396 -14.38 -5.05 -4.28
N HIS A 397 -13.85 -3.95 -3.75
CA HIS A 397 -13.02 -3.98 -2.54
C HIS A 397 -13.42 -3.00 -1.43
N GLY A 398 -14.42 -2.14 -1.67
CA GLY A 398 -15.00 -1.23 -0.67
C GLY A 398 -13.93 -0.45 0.08
N ASN A 399 -13.97 -0.49 1.42
CA ASN A 399 -13.05 0.28 2.27
C ASN A 399 -11.58 -0.17 2.21
N LEU A 400 -11.28 -1.30 1.55
CA LEU A 400 -9.89 -1.70 1.28
C LEU A 400 -9.35 -1.07 -0.01
N PHE A 401 -10.19 -0.41 -0.80
CA PHE A 401 -9.74 0.41 -1.93
C PHE A 401 -9.68 1.87 -1.51
N VAL A 402 -8.49 2.46 -1.58
CA VAL A 402 -8.22 3.83 -1.21
C VAL A 402 -7.97 4.63 -2.47
N VAL A 403 -8.67 5.76 -2.59
CA VAL A 403 -8.51 6.68 -3.71
C VAL A 403 -7.55 7.80 -3.31
N GLN A 404 -6.38 7.83 -3.94
CA GLN A 404 -5.34 8.80 -3.65
C GLN A 404 -5.06 9.69 -4.86
N HIS A 405 -5.05 11.01 -4.67
CA HIS A 405 -4.59 11.93 -5.72
C HIS A 405 -3.17 12.42 -5.48
N ASN A 406 -2.34 12.29 -6.52
CA ASN A 406 -0.96 12.75 -6.49
C ASN A 406 -0.80 14.10 -7.17
N GLY A 407 -1.14 15.15 -6.45
CA GLY A 407 -1.12 16.49 -7.01
C GLY A 407 -1.83 17.51 -6.16
N LEU A 408 -1.89 17.27 -4.85
CA LEU A 408 -2.45 18.24 -3.92
C LEU A 408 -1.63 19.53 -4.01
N GLN A 409 -2.35 20.63 -4.24
CA GLN A 409 -1.78 21.96 -4.35
C GLN A 409 -1.92 22.68 -3.01
N ARG A 410 -1.30 23.86 -2.95
CA ARG A 410 -1.52 24.84 -1.87
C ARG A 410 -2.99 25.20 -1.73
N LEU A 411 -3.39 25.62 -0.54
CA LEU A 411 -4.73 26.13 -0.25
C LEU A 411 -5.07 27.27 -1.21
N PRO A 412 -6.11 27.13 -2.05
CA PRO A 412 -6.57 28.24 -2.89
C PRO A 412 -7.22 29.34 -2.05
N ALA A 413 -7.51 30.48 -2.66
CA ALA A 413 -8.16 31.59 -1.97
C ALA A 413 -9.53 31.16 -1.38
N PRO A 414 -9.95 31.73 -0.24
CA PRO A 414 -11.28 31.46 0.33
C PRO A 414 -12.39 31.66 -0.69
N GLY A 415 -13.40 30.78 -0.65
CA GLY A 415 -14.53 30.75 -1.58
C GLY A 415 -14.23 30.10 -2.94
N THR A 416 -12.98 29.72 -3.24
CA THR A 416 -12.62 29.10 -4.53
C THR A 416 -13.18 27.69 -4.66
N CYS A 417 -13.18 26.91 -3.57
CA CYS A 417 -13.62 25.53 -3.60
C CYS A 417 -15.06 25.39 -3.07
N PRO A 418 -15.97 24.75 -3.83
CA PRO A 418 -17.36 24.54 -3.38
C PRO A 418 -17.50 23.78 -2.05
N ASN A 419 -16.47 22.98 -1.68
CA ASN A 419 -16.44 22.12 -0.50
C ASN A 419 -15.67 22.69 0.69
N GLU A 420 -15.39 23.99 0.69
CA GLU A 420 -14.77 24.66 1.83
C GLU A 420 -15.55 24.45 3.13
N ASN A 421 -14.90 23.79 4.09
CA ASN A 421 -15.43 23.40 5.40
C ASN A 421 -16.69 22.52 5.33
N LYS A 422 -16.87 21.75 4.26
CA LYS A 422 -18.01 20.82 4.09
C LYS A 422 -17.53 19.38 4.14
N HIS A 423 -17.84 18.70 5.24
CA HIS A 423 -17.46 17.32 5.48
C HIS A 423 -18.69 16.48 5.89
N PRO A 424 -19.00 15.37 5.19
CA PRO A 424 -18.32 14.92 3.97
C PRO A 424 -18.52 15.90 2.79
N ALA A 425 -17.57 15.91 1.85
CA ALA A 425 -17.62 16.74 0.65
C ALA A 425 -18.84 16.38 -0.22
N LYS A 426 -19.50 17.38 -0.83
CA LYS A 426 -20.71 17.17 -1.62
C LYS A 426 -20.63 17.86 -2.99
N PRO A 427 -21.39 17.39 -4.00
CA PRO A 427 -21.49 18.11 -5.26
C PRO A 427 -22.08 19.52 -5.08
N PRO A 428 -21.75 20.48 -5.95
CA PRO A 428 -20.82 20.36 -7.07
C PRO A 428 -19.35 20.34 -6.61
N TYR A 429 -18.50 19.58 -7.30
CA TYR A 429 -17.06 19.59 -7.05
C TYR A 429 -16.36 20.65 -7.92
N ALA A 430 -15.24 21.19 -7.44
CA ALA A 430 -14.41 22.07 -8.26
C ALA A 430 -13.81 21.29 -9.45
N ARG A 431 -13.58 22.00 -10.56
CA ARG A 431 -12.85 21.44 -11.70
C ARG A 431 -11.38 21.24 -11.36
N ALA A 432 -10.76 20.26 -12.01
CA ALA A 432 -9.31 20.09 -12.04
C ALA A 432 -8.59 21.40 -12.39
N GLY A 433 -7.45 21.67 -11.74
CA GLY A 433 -6.59 22.82 -12.01
C GLY A 433 -6.90 24.12 -11.25
N THR A 434 -7.98 24.19 -10.46
CA THR A 434 -8.30 25.39 -9.65
C THR A 434 -7.49 25.51 -8.35
N GLY A 435 -6.62 24.54 -8.07
CA GLY A 435 -5.95 24.38 -6.78
C GLY A 435 -6.79 23.62 -5.74
N CYS A 436 -8.08 23.41 -6.00
CA CYS A 436 -8.92 22.56 -5.15
C CYS A 436 -8.49 21.08 -5.25
N PRO A 437 -8.78 20.27 -4.21
CA PRO A 437 -8.58 18.83 -4.29
C PRO A 437 -9.33 18.21 -5.48
N ASN A 438 -8.76 17.15 -6.04
CA ASN A 438 -9.31 16.48 -7.22
C ASN A 438 -10.72 15.93 -6.95
N HIS A 439 -11.64 16.15 -7.89
CA HIS A 439 -13.06 15.83 -7.69
C HIS A 439 -13.33 14.34 -7.50
N TRP A 440 -12.58 13.43 -8.13
CA TRP A 440 -12.79 11.99 -7.93
C TRP A 440 -12.42 11.54 -6.51
N VAL A 441 -11.43 12.18 -5.89
CA VAL A 441 -11.13 11.94 -4.48
C VAL A 441 -12.26 12.46 -3.59
N LEU A 442 -12.79 13.64 -3.89
CA LEU A 442 -13.92 14.22 -3.14
C LEU A 442 -15.18 13.36 -3.27
N GLU A 443 -15.46 12.87 -4.48
CA GLU A 443 -16.58 11.98 -4.77
C GLU A 443 -16.43 10.63 -4.05
N ALA A 444 -15.24 10.03 -4.10
CA ALA A 444 -14.96 8.79 -3.38
C ALA A 444 -15.19 8.93 -1.86
N GLY A 445 -14.77 10.05 -1.26
CA GLY A 445 -14.94 10.33 0.16
C GLY A 445 -16.35 10.74 0.58
N ALA A 446 -17.20 11.17 -0.36
CA ALA A 446 -18.47 11.85 -0.09
C ALA A 446 -19.49 11.00 0.71
N ASP A 447 -19.42 9.68 0.61
CA ASP A 447 -20.33 8.76 1.30
C ASP A 447 -19.75 8.19 2.60
N GLY A 448 -18.51 8.55 2.96
CA GLY A 448 -17.79 8.07 4.13
C GLY A 448 -17.44 6.57 4.08
N LYS A 449 -17.52 5.92 2.92
CA LYS A 449 -17.17 4.49 2.76
C LYS A 449 -15.77 4.33 2.18
N THR A 450 -15.40 5.15 1.20
CA THR A 450 -14.08 5.05 0.58
C THR A 450 -13.07 5.91 1.31
N VAL A 451 -11.98 5.29 1.72
CA VAL A 451 -10.85 6.02 2.30
C VAL A 451 -10.15 6.83 1.21
N THR A 452 -9.77 8.05 1.54
CA THR A 452 -9.09 8.96 0.61
C THR A 452 -7.81 9.52 1.20
N GLY A 453 -6.87 9.87 0.33
CA GLY A 453 -5.61 10.49 0.74
C GLY A 453 -4.98 11.28 -0.40
N PHE A 454 -3.86 11.92 -0.08
CA PHE A 454 -3.19 12.81 -1.02
C PHE A 454 -1.69 12.60 -1.00
N GLN A 455 -1.07 12.95 -2.12
CA GLN A 455 0.34 13.29 -2.20
C GLN A 455 0.43 14.75 -2.64
N ASP A 456 1.36 15.50 -2.06
CA ASP A 456 1.70 16.82 -2.57
C ASP A 456 2.14 16.72 -4.04
N VAL A 457 1.87 17.78 -4.79
CA VAL A 457 2.47 17.93 -6.11
C VAL A 457 4.00 18.02 -6.00
N ASN A 458 4.71 17.89 -7.13
CA ASN A 458 6.16 17.88 -7.18
C ASN A 458 6.83 18.97 -6.29
N ALA A 459 8.02 18.65 -5.80
CA ALA A 459 8.77 19.49 -4.87
C ALA A 459 9.14 20.88 -5.44
N GLN A 460 8.91 21.14 -6.73
CA GLN A 460 9.10 22.48 -7.32
C GLN A 460 7.87 23.37 -7.14
N LYS A 461 6.66 22.79 -7.07
CA LYS A 461 5.39 23.50 -6.87
C LYS A 461 5.00 23.61 -5.38
N VAL A 462 5.34 22.62 -4.57
CA VAL A 462 5.30 22.68 -3.10
C VAL A 462 6.73 22.64 -2.61
N ASN A 463 7.35 23.81 -2.49
CA ASN A 463 8.81 23.96 -2.43
C ASN A 463 9.32 24.66 -1.16
N SER A 464 8.47 24.74 -0.14
CA SER A 464 8.81 25.33 1.16
C SER A 464 7.96 24.72 2.28
N PRO A 465 8.37 24.87 3.56
CA PRO A 465 7.54 24.48 4.70
C PRO A 465 6.17 25.16 4.70
N ALA A 466 6.10 26.41 4.23
CA ALA A 466 4.84 27.15 4.12
C ALA A 466 3.89 26.57 3.07
N ASP A 467 4.41 26.10 1.94
CA ASP A 467 3.59 25.46 0.92
C ASP A 467 3.07 24.09 1.38
N VAL A 468 3.88 23.31 2.13
CA VAL A 468 3.43 22.05 2.72
C VAL A 468 2.33 22.30 3.74
N ASN A 469 2.50 23.29 4.62
CA ASN A 469 1.46 23.72 5.55
C ASN A 469 0.17 24.12 4.82
N SER A 470 0.29 24.92 3.76
CA SER A 470 -0.85 25.32 2.93
C SER A 470 -1.53 24.12 2.26
N SER A 471 -0.77 23.11 1.82
CA SER A 471 -1.32 21.90 1.21
C SER A 471 -2.04 21.02 2.24
N LEU A 472 -1.48 20.85 3.45
CA LEU A 472 -2.16 20.20 4.59
C LEU A 472 -3.50 20.87 4.92
N GLN A 473 -3.52 22.21 4.97
CA GLN A 473 -4.75 22.98 5.16
C GLN A 473 -5.73 22.77 4.01
N ASN A 474 -5.26 22.72 2.75
CA ASN A 474 -6.11 22.43 1.59
C ASN A 474 -6.82 21.09 1.72
N MET A 475 -6.07 20.02 2.03
CA MET A 475 -6.68 18.71 2.29
C MET A 475 -7.71 18.80 3.42
N MET A 476 -7.35 19.45 4.53
CA MET A 476 -8.18 19.46 5.73
C MET A 476 -9.47 20.27 5.59
N VAL A 477 -9.44 21.38 4.84
CA VAL A 477 -10.58 22.28 4.67
C VAL A 477 -11.47 21.85 3.49
N HIS A 478 -10.90 21.27 2.44
CA HIS A 478 -11.62 21.04 1.18
C HIS A 478 -11.89 19.57 0.83
N SER A 479 -11.44 18.60 1.63
CA SER A 479 -11.60 17.17 1.33
C SER A 479 -11.82 16.32 2.57
N ASP A 480 -12.11 15.03 2.38
CA ASP A 480 -12.21 14.04 3.46
C ASP A 480 -10.94 13.17 3.60
N GLY A 481 -9.83 13.61 3.00
CA GLY A 481 -8.54 12.91 3.04
C GLY A 481 -8.04 12.68 4.47
N ILE A 482 -7.51 11.50 4.73
CA ILE A 482 -7.01 11.11 6.06
C ILE A 482 -5.48 10.95 6.12
N PHE A 483 -4.77 11.10 5.01
CA PHE A 483 -3.32 11.09 5.02
C PHE A 483 -2.73 11.96 3.90
N LEU A 484 -1.51 12.44 4.14
CA LEU A 484 -0.70 13.16 3.17
C LEU A 484 0.66 12.49 3.01
N GLU A 485 1.06 12.29 1.76
CA GLU A 485 2.42 11.95 1.35
C GLU A 485 3.17 13.19 0.87
N MET A 486 4.34 13.47 1.44
CA MET A 486 5.21 14.58 1.04
C MET A 486 6.61 14.09 0.68
N TYR A 487 7.33 14.82 -0.16
CA TYR A 487 8.71 14.47 -0.52
C TYR A 487 9.66 14.55 0.67
N GLU A 488 10.60 13.60 0.79
CA GLU A 488 11.53 13.51 1.93
C GLU A 488 12.37 14.79 2.11
N GLU A 489 12.73 15.47 1.02
CA GLU A 489 13.46 16.74 1.11
C GLU A 489 12.65 17.86 1.78
N ARG A 490 11.32 17.89 1.59
CA ARG A 490 10.45 18.87 2.23
C ARG A 490 10.24 18.53 3.70
N PHE A 491 10.06 17.24 4.00
CA PHE A 491 10.02 16.75 5.37
C PHE A 491 11.30 17.14 6.14
N TRP A 492 12.47 16.89 5.56
CA TRP A 492 13.75 17.24 6.18
C TRP A 492 13.86 18.75 6.44
N GLU A 493 13.49 19.57 5.46
CA GLU A 493 13.53 21.03 5.62
C GLU A 493 12.62 21.49 6.77
N ILE A 494 11.41 20.95 6.88
CA ILE A 494 10.50 21.25 7.98
C ILE A 494 11.13 20.90 9.33
N GLN A 495 11.66 19.68 9.49
CA GLN A 495 12.26 19.27 10.78
C GLN A 495 13.48 20.09 11.19
N ASN A 496 14.18 20.69 10.22
CA ASN A 496 15.40 21.46 10.45
C ASN A 496 15.18 22.98 10.38
N THR A 497 13.94 23.43 10.18
CA THR A 497 13.55 24.85 10.22
C THR A 497 12.53 25.09 11.32
N ASN A 498 12.65 26.20 12.05
CA ASN A 498 11.68 26.60 13.09
C ASN A 498 11.32 25.47 14.09
N ASN A 499 12.29 24.60 14.45
CA ASN A 499 12.09 23.44 15.33
C ASN A 499 10.95 22.49 14.88
N GLY A 500 10.73 22.33 13.58
CA GLY A 500 9.67 21.45 13.07
C GLY A 500 8.27 22.07 13.10
N VAL A 501 8.15 23.35 13.45
CA VAL A 501 6.86 24.06 13.57
C VAL A 501 6.55 24.78 12.25
N LEU A 502 5.40 24.44 11.67
CA LEU A 502 4.86 25.06 10.46
C LEU A 502 4.23 26.43 10.75
N PRO A 503 3.95 27.26 9.72
CA PRO A 503 3.38 28.60 9.91
C PRO A 503 2.06 28.66 10.68
N ASP A 504 1.28 27.58 10.74
CA ASP A 504 0.03 27.50 11.51
C ASP A 504 0.25 27.14 13.00
N GLY A 505 1.51 27.08 13.43
CA GLY A 505 1.92 26.74 14.79
C GLY A 505 1.94 25.24 15.08
N LYS A 506 1.69 24.36 14.10
CA LYS A 506 1.68 22.91 14.30
C LYS A 506 2.96 22.24 13.86
N THR A 507 3.34 21.15 14.52
CA THR A 507 4.32 20.20 14.00
C THR A 507 3.63 19.20 13.06
N LEU A 508 4.44 18.47 12.27
CA LEU A 508 3.91 17.35 11.49
C LEU A 508 3.29 16.24 12.37
N GLY A 509 3.76 16.09 13.61
CA GLY A 509 3.20 15.14 14.57
C GLY A 509 1.78 15.52 14.99
N GLN A 510 1.56 16.81 15.27
CA GLN A 510 0.22 17.34 15.56
C GLN A 510 -0.71 17.23 14.35
N TRP A 511 -0.21 17.45 13.14
CA TRP A 511 -0.98 17.16 11.92
C TRP A 511 -1.32 15.68 11.78
N ALA A 512 -0.39 14.77 12.06
CA ALA A 512 -0.64 13.34 12.04
C ALA A 512 -1.73 12.93 13.05
N GLU A 513 -1.73 13.50 14.26
CA GLU A 513 -2.78 13.28 15.27
C GLU A 513 -4.15 13.77 14.79
N LEU A 514 -4.22 14.97 14.19
CA LEU A 514 -5.46 15.50 13.61
C LEU A 514 -6.03 14.58 12.52
N LEU A 515 -5.16 14.05 11.67
CA LEU A 515 -5.54 13.12 10.61
C LEU A 515 -6.00 11.76 11.16
N GLN A 516 -5.38 11.28 12.25
CA GLN A 516 -5.84 10.09 12.97
C GLN A 516 -7.21 10.28 13.60
N GLU A 517 -7.47 11.43 14.20
CA GLU A 517 -8.77 11.73 14.77
C GLU A 517 -9.85 11.86 13.68
N ARG A 518 -9.50 12.52 12.57
CA ARG A 518 -10.36 12.61 11.38
C ARG A 518 -10.73 11.23 10.87
N ARG A 519 -9.76 10.32 10.76
CA ARG A 519 -9.99 8.92 10.35
C ARG A 519 -10.94 8.19 11.29
N ARG A 520 -10.73 8.29 12.61
CA ARG A 520 -11.63 7.68 13.60
C ARG A 520 -13.06 8.21 13.47
N THR A 521 -13.20 9.52 13.22
CA THR A 521 -14.49 10.19 13.06
C THR A 521 -15.20 9.76 11.77
N PHE A 522 -14.49 9.72 10.65
CA PHE A 522 -15.11 9.46 9.33
C PHE A 522 -15.30 7.97 9.05
N PHE A 523 -14.44 7.11 9.60
CA PHE A 523 -14.47 5.67 9.36
C PHE A 523 -14.51 4.87 10.67
N PRO A 524 -15.53 5.07 11.54
CA PRO A 524 -15.61 4.43 12.86
C PRO A 524 -15.79 2.90 12.77
N LYS A 525 -16.23 2.39 11.62
CA LYS A 525 -16.37 0.95 11.36
C LYS A 525 -15.05 0.25 11.05
N LEU A 526 -14.01 1.00 10.68
CA LEU A 526 -12.70 0.43 10.47
C LEU A 526 -11.96 0.32 11.80
N ALA A 527 -11.33 -0.82 12.07
CA ALA A 527 -10.50 -1.00 13.26
C ALA A 527 -9.45 0.12 13.35
N ASP A 528 -9.25 0.72 14.53
CA ASP A 528 -8.21 1.73 14.72
C ASP A 528 -6.86 1.14 14.28
N PRO A 529 -6.11 1.79 13.37
CA PRO A 529 -4.81 1.28 12.91
C PRO A 529 -3.76 1.28 14.04
N PHE A 530 -3.97 2.07 15.08
CA PHE A 530 -3.06 2.26 16.21
C PHE A 530 -3.82 2.15 17.55
N PRO A 531 -4.50 1.03 17.81
CA PRO A 531 -5.32 0.90 18.99
C PRO A 531 -4.44 0.85 20.24
N LYS A 532 -4.99 1.27 21.39
CA LYS A 532 -4.33 1.10 22.69
C LYS A 532 -4.38 -0.34 23.21
N VAL A 533 -5.16 -1.20 22.56
CA VAL A 533 -5.41 -2.57 22.99
C VAL A 533 -5.39 -3.50 21.77
N HIS A 534 -4.69 -4.63 21.89
CA HIS A 534 -4.75 -5.75 20.96
C HIS A 534 -5.33 -6.97 21.67
N ARG A 535 -6.18 -7.76 21.00
CA ARG A 535 -6.82 -8.94 21.60
C ARG A 535 -6.68 -10.14 20.67
N HIS A 536 -6.45 -11.31 21.26
CA HIS A 536 -6.48 -12.58 20.54
C HIS A 536 -7.02 -13.70 21.43
N THR A 537 -7.96 -14.49 20.90
CA THR A 537 -8.51 -15.67 21.56
C THR A 537 -7.74 -16.91 21.13
N PHE A 538 -7.04 -17.53 22.06
CA PHE A 538 -6.17 -18.65 21.77
C PHE A 538 -6.94 -19.96 21.71
N ARG A 539 -6.59 -20.80 20.72
CA ARG A 539 -7.11 -22.17 20.58
C ARG A 539 -5.96 -23.16 20.51
N ARG A 540 -6.09 -24.27 21.21
CA ARG A 540 -5.13 -25.37 21.18
C ARG A 540 -5.22 -26.08 19.83
N THR A 541 -4.06 -26.20 19.19
CA THR A 541 -3.88 -27.07 18.02
C THR A 541 -3.39 -28.46 18.42
N ASN A 542 -2.71 -28.57 19.57
CA ASN A 542 -2.30 -29.83 20.17
C ASN A 542 -3.08 -30.08 21.47
N LYS A 543 -3.78 -31.20 21.55
CA LYS A 543 -4.60 -31.58 22.72
C LYS A 543 -3.84 -32.32 23.82
N SER A 544 -2.66 -32.87 23.51
CA SER A 544 -1.95 -33.79 24.40
C SER A 544 -0.99 -33.12 25.38
N TRP A 545 -0.49 -31.92 25.07
CA TRP A 545 0.54 -31.22 25.87
C TRP A 545 0.27 -29.72 25.96
N PRO A 546 0.85 -29.01 26.96
CA PRO A 546 0.82 -27.56 26.98
C PRO A 546 1.39 -26.98 25.69
N GLN A 547 0.69 -26.02 25.09
CA GLN A 547 1.14 -25.36 23.86
C GLN A 547 1.76 -24.00 24.21
N GLN A 548 3.01 -23.77 23.82
CA GLN A 548 3.72 -22.53 24.13
C GLN A 548 3.86 -21.64 22.90
N PHE A 549 3.70 -20.33 23.10
CA PHE A 549 3.92 -19.30 22.08
C PHE A 549 4.81 -18.20 22.64
N TYR A 550 5.83 -17.84 21.87
CA TYR A 550 6.71 -16.72 22.17
C TYR A 550 6.36 -15.52 21.31
N TYR A 551 6.51 -14.31 21.85
CA TYR A 551 6.23 -13.09 21.12
C TYR A 551 7.06 -11.91 21.62
N TYR A 552 7.17 -10.87 20.80
CA TYR A 552 7.98 -9.69 21.11
C TYR A 552 7.45 -8.42 20.44
N ASP A 553 7.96 -7.28 20.88
CA ASP A 553 7.78 -6.00 20.21
C ASP A 553 9.00 -5.71 19.32
N PRO A 554 8.84 -5.59 17.99
CA PRO A 554 9.97 -5.34 17.10
C PRO A 554 10.65 -3.98 17.33
N THR A 555 10.04 -3.04 18.04
CA THR A 555 10.64 -1.72 18.31
C THR A 555 11.62 -1.71 19.49
N SER A 556 11.66 -2.79 20.28
CA SER A 556 12.66 -3.01 21.33
C SER A 556 13.91 -3.71 20.82
N CYS A 557 13.89 -4.19 19.58
CA CYS A 557 15.04 -4.80 18.93
C CYS A 557 16.21 -3.82 18.78
N GLY A 558 17.40 -4.25 19.20
CA GLY A 558 18.63 -3.45 19.09
C GLY A 558 18.87 -2.41 20.20
N LYS A 559 17.98 -2.32 21.21
CA LYS A 559 18.14 -1.39 22.36
C LYS A 559 18.65 -2.07 23.64
N GLY A 560 19.14 -3.31 23.55
CA GLY A 560 19.59 -4.12 24.70
C GLY A 560 19.16 -5.57 24.57
N LYS A 561 18.94 -6.27 25.69
CA LYS A 561 18.38 -7.62 25.70
C LYS A 561 16.89 -7.52 25.32
N PRO A 562 16.46 -7.96 24.12
CA PRO A 562 15.07 -7.86 23.72
C PRO A 562 14.21 -8.66 24.70
N ALA A 563 13.21 -8.00 25.26
CA ALA A 563 12.22 -8.66 26.09
C ALA A 563 11.24 -9.42 25.19
N PHE A 564 10.87 -10.62 25.60
CA PHE A 564 9.84 -11.42 24.96
C PHE A 564 8.83 -11.86 26.02
N GLY A 565 7.60 -12.09 25.56
CA GLY A 565 6.56 -12.71 26.36
C GLY A 565 6.33 -14.15 25.95
N THR A 566 5.76 -14.92 26.87
CA THR A 566 5.40 -16.33 26.65
C THR A 566 3.94 -16.56 27.05
N ILE A 567 3.15 -17.13 26.14
CA ILE A 567 1.82 -17.67 26.43
C ILE A 567 1.91 -19.19 26.50
N ILE A 568 1.40 -19.78 27.57
CA ILE A 568 1.30 -21.23 27.75
C ILE A 568 -0.19 -21.58 27.79
N ILE A 569 -0.68 -22.37 26.84
CA ILE A 569 -2.04 -22.90 26.88
C ILE A 569 -2.02 -24.26 27.55
N GLU A 570 -2.61 -24.33 28.74
CA GLU A 570 -2.73 -25.55 29.54
C GLU A 570 -3.72 -26.55 28.91
N PRO A 571 -3.58 -27.85 29.21
CA PRO A 571 -4.43 -28.91 28.66
C PRO A 571 -5.95 -28.77 28.89
#